data_AF-A0A098F1S9-F1
#
_entry.id   AF-A0A098F1S9-F1
#
_cell.length_a   1.000
_cell.length_b   1.000
_cell.length_c   1.000
_cell.angle_alpha   90.00
_cell.angle_beta   90.00
_cell.angle_gamma   90.00
#
_symmetry.space_group_name_H-M   'P 1'
#
loop_
_entity.id
_entity.type
_entity.pdbx_description
1 polymer ?
#
loop_
_entity_poly.entity_id
_entity_poly.type
_entity_poly.pdbx_seq_one_letter_code
_entity_poly.pdbx_strand_id
1 'polypeptide(L)' 'MGILKNAVELQRATGKMQMKAELKRNFVIERLRELGITHLKNGVSIHTLDYERLKEELVLAELLKIDNETDAAKWF' A
#
# COMPACT_ATOMS: atom_id res chain seq x y z
N MET A 1 -12.23 -39.88 -8.67
CA MET A 1 -10.97 -39.09 -8.74
C MET A 1 -11.22 -37.58 -8.94
N GLY A 2 -12.30 -37.00 -8.35
CA GLY A 2 -12.70 -35.60 -8.59
C GLY A 2 -12.43 -34.63 -7.43
N ILE A 3 -12.44 -35.11 -6.19
CA ILE A 3 -12.35 -34.26 -4.98
C ILE A 3 -10.94 -33.65 -4.82
N LEU A 4 -9.89 -34.42 -5.16
CA LEU A 4 -8.50 -33.98 -5.05
C LEU A 4 -8.13 -32.91 -6.09
N LYS A 5 -8.77 -32.91 -7.27
CA LYS A 5 -8.47 -31.93 -8.34
C LYS A 5 -8.97 -30.52 -7.96
N ASN A 6 -10.16 -30.43 -7.36
CA ASN A 6 -10.73 -29.16 -6.90
C ASN A 6 -9.93 -28.52 -5.77
N ALA A 7 -9.39 -29.31 -4.83
CA ALA A 7 -8.59 -28.78 -3.73
C ALA A 7 -7.30 -28.10 -4.23
N VAL A 8 -6.64 -28.69 -5.24
CA VAL A 8 -5.43 -28.13 -5.85
C VAL A 8 -5.73 -26.84 -6.62
N GLU A 9 -6.88 -26.76 -7.30
CA GLU A 9 -7.30 -25.55 -8.01
C GLU A 9 -7.62 -24.38 -7.05
N LEU A 10 -8.31 -24.66 -5.95
CA LEU A 10 -8.57 -23.67 -4.89
C LEU A 10 -7.28 -23.15 -4.25
N GLN A 11 -6.29 -24.02 -3.99
CA GLN A 11 -4.98 -23.61 -3.50
C GLN A 11 -4.23 -22.72 -4.50
N ARG A 12 -4.31 -23.02 -5.80
CA ARG A 12 -3.68 -22.17 -6.84
C ARG A 12 -4.38 -20.81 -6.97
N ALA A 13 -5.71 -20.77 -6.87
CA ALA A 13 -6.49 -19.54 -6.94
C ALA A 13 -6.20 -18.63 -5.73
N THR A 14 -6.14 -19.20 -4.53
CA THR A 14 -5.78 -18.47 -3.30
C THR A 14 -4.35 -17.93 -3.36
N GLY A 15 -3.37 -18.72 -3.82
CA GLY A 15 -1.99 -18.25 -4.01
C GLY A 15 -1.89 -17.10 -5.02
N LYS A 16 -2.61 -17.16 -6.15
CA LYS A 16 -2.68 -16.05 -7.12
C LYS A 16 -3.28 -14.77 -6.51
N MET A 17 -4.30 -14.92 -5.68
CA MET A 17 -4.95 -13.78 -5.00
C MET A 17 -4.00 -13.13 -3.97
N GLN A 18 -3.27 -13.94 -3.19
CA GLN A 18 -2.27 -13.47 -2.24
C GLN A 18 -1.15 -12.69 -2.94
N MET A 19 -0.58 -13.26 -4.01
CA MET A 19 0.46 -12.60 -4.80
C MET A 19 -0.01 -11.25 -5.36
N LYS A 20 -1.27 -11.16 -5.83
CA LYS A 20 -1.85 -9.89 -6.30
C LYS A 20 -1.99 -8.86 -5.18
N ALA A 21 -2.34 -9.30 -3.96
CA ALA A 21 -2.45 -8.41 -2.80
C ALA A 21 -1.07 -7.89 -2.36
N GLU A 22 -0.05 -8.75 -2.35
CA GLU A 22 1.33 -8.37 -2.04
C GLU A 22 1.90 -7.38 -3.05
N LEU A 23 1.66 -7.58 -4.34
CA LEU A 23 2.08 -6.64 -5.39
C LEU A 23 1.47 -5.25 -5.19
N LYS A 24 0.17 -5.18 -4.87
CA LYS A 24 -0.49 -3.90 -4.57
C LYS A 24 0.11 -3.24 -3.35
N ARG A 25 0.38 -4.02 -2.30
CA ARG A 25 1.02 -3.52 -1.08
C ARG A 25 2.42 -2.96 -1.36
N ASN A 26 3.23 -3.69 -2.11
CA ASN A 26 4.57 -3.25 -2.48
C ASN A 26 4.54 -1.98 -3.33
N PHE A 27 3.57 -1.85 -4.24
CA PHE A 27 3.38 -0.62 -5.01
C PHE A 27 3.16 0.60 -4.11
N VAL A 28 2.30 0.49 -3.09
CA VAL A 28 2.04 1.60 -2.15
C VAL A 28 3.28 1.92 -1.31
N ILE A 29 4.02 0.91 -0.86
CA ILE A 29 5.29 1.09 -0.14
C ILE A 29 6.30 1.86 -0.99
N GLU A 30 6.46 1.51 -2.27
CA GLU A 30 7.38 2.21 -3.15
C GLU A 30 6.95 3.67 -3.37
N ARG A 31 5.65 3.96 -3.51
CA ARG A 31 5.16 5.35 -3.58
C ARG A 31 5.46 6.16 -2.32
N LEU A 32 5.24 5.58 -1.14
CA LEU A 32 5.59 6.22 0.12
C LEU A 32 7.10 6.49 0.21
N ARG A 33 7.94 5.56 -0.25
CA ARG A 33 9.40 5.74 -0.32
C ARG A 33 9.80 6.83 -1.30
N GLU A 34 9.16 6.94 -2.46
CA GLU A 34 9.37 8.03 -3.42
C GLU A 34 9.03 9.41 -2.83
N LEU A 35 8.07 9.46 -1.90
CA LEU A 35 7.74 10.67 -1.12
C LEU A 35 8.67 10.89 0.08
N GLY A 36 9.70 10.05 0.26
CA GLY A 36 10.66 10.14 1.37
C GLY A 36 10.16 9.57 2.70
N ILE A 37 9.00 8.90 2.71
CA ILE A 37 8.38 8.34 3.91
C ILE A 37 8.86 6.91 4.08
N THR A 38 9.58 6.65 5.18
CA THR A 38 10.07 5.30 5.55
C THR A 38 9.51 4.82 6.90
N HIS A 39 9.13 5.77 7.75
CA HIS A 39 8.57 5.55 9.07
C HIS A 39 7.42 6.53 9.31
N LEU A 40 6.42 6.10 10.07
CA LEU A 40 5.32 6.93 10.53
C LEU A 40 5.79 7.84 11.67
N LYS A 41 4.97 8.84 12.02
CA LYS A 41 5.23 9.76 13.13
C LYS A 41 5.44 9.08 14.48
N ASN A 42 4.86 7.89 14.68
CA ASN A 42 5.02 7.07 15.87
C ASN A 42 6.24 6.12 15.82
N GLY A 43 7.08 6.22 14.78
CA GLY A 43 8.27 5.39 14.60
C GLY A 43 8.00 4.02 13.96
N VAL A 44 6.76 3.68 13.62
CA VAL A 44 6.43 2.40 12.97
C VAL A 44 6.93 2.41 11.52
N SER A 45 7.53 1.31 11.07
CA SER A 45 7.98 1.18 9.67
C SER A 45 6.79 0.95 8.72
N ILE A 46 6.84 1.55 7.53
CA ILE A 46 5.85 1.27 6.48
C ILE A 46 5.84 -0.22 6.06
N HIS A 47 6.95 -0.94 6.25
CA HIS A 47 7.04 -2.36 5.91
C HIS A 47 6.27 -3.28 6.86
N THR A 48 5.87 -2.79 8.03
CA THR A 48 5.10 -3.57 9.01
C THR A 48 3.60 -3.25 8.97
N LEU A 49 3.19 -2.26 8.17
CA LEU A 49 1.79 -1.88 8.04
C LEU A 49 1.00 -2.82 7.13
N ASP A 50 -0.29 -2.93 7.42
CA ASP A 50 -1.28 -3.53 6.54
C ASP A 50 -1.59 -2.62 5.35
N TYR A 51 -2.22 -3.19 4.33
CA TYR A 51 -2.49 -2.50 3.07
C TYR A 51 -3.44 -1.30 3.22
N GLU A 52 -4.41 -1.35 4.15
CA GLU A 52 -5.36 -0.25 4.34
C GLU A 52 -4.65 0.95 4.96
N ARG A 53 -3.86 0.72 6.02
CA ARG A 53 -3.03 1.77 6.62
C ARG A 53 -2.03 2.39 5.66
N LEU A 54 -1.39 1.57 4.82
CA LEU A 54 -0.47 2.07 3.79
C LEU A 54 -1.16 3.03 2.81
N LYS A 55 -2.40 2.76 2.42
CA LYS A 55 -3.17 3.67 1.55
C LYS A 55 -3.54 4.96 2.26
N GLU A 56 -3.97 4.89 3.52
CA GLU A 56 -4.28 6.08 4.33
C GLU A 56 -3.08 7.03 4.39
N GLU A 57 -1.90 6.50 4.71
CA GLU A 57 -0.66 7.26 4.76
C GLU A 57 -0.27 7.84 3.40
N LEU A 58 -0.44 7.08 2.30
CA LEU A 58 -0.14 7.57 0.96
C LEU A 58 -1.04 8.76 0.58
N VAL A 59 -2.33 8.67 0.85
CA VAL A 59 -3.27 9.77 0.59
C VAL A 59 -2.89 11.01 1.41
N LEU A 60 -2.58 10.85 2.70
CA LEU A 60 -2.15 11.96 3.55
C LEU A 60 -0.85 12.60 3.04
N ALA A 61 0.11 11.79 2.63
CA ALA A 61 1.38 12.25 2.09
C ALA A 61 1.21 13.05 0.79
N GLU A 62 0.37 12.56 -0.13
CA GLU A 62 0.07 13.25 -1.38
C GLU A 62 -0.65 14.58 -1.15
N LEU A 63 -1.61 14.63 -0.22
CA LEU A 63 -2.28 15.87 0.17
C LEU A 63 -1.31 16.93 0.71
N LEU A 64 -0.39 16.52 1.60
CA LEU A 64 0.64 17.41 2.15
C LEU A 64 1.66 17.87 1.10
N LYS A 65 1.96 17.03 0.11
CA LYS A 65 2.83 17.40 -1.00
C LYS A 65 2.18 18.48 -1.88
N ILE A 66 0.90 18.31 -2.21
CA ILE A 66 0.14 19.29 -3.01
C ILE A 66 0.14 20.65 -2.31
N ASP A 67 -0.03 20.69 -0.99
CA ASP A 67 -0.03 21.94 -0.21
C ASP A 67 1.33 22.66 -0.25
N ASN A 68 2.45 21.91 -0.19
CA ASN A 68 3.80 22.49 -0.27
C ASN A 68 4.21 22.94 -1.68
N GLU A 69 3.72 22.28 -2.73
CA GLU A 69 4.02 22.65 -4.13
C GLU A 69 3.17 23.83 -4.62
N THR A 70 2.13 24.20 -3.87
CA THR A 70 1.21 25.28 -4.23
C THR A 70 1.45 26.50 -3.34
N ASP A 71 2.46 27.32 -3.66
CA ASP A 71 2.61 28.68 -3.07
C ASP A 71 1.38 29.58 -3.37
N ALA A 72 0.48 29.11 -4.25
CA ALA A 72 -0.82 29.71 -4.56
C ALA A 72 -1.98 29.28 -3.63
N ALA A 73 -1.76 28.40 -2.65
CA ALA A 73 -2.75 28.02 -1.63
C ALA A 73 -2.75 28.97 -0.42
N LYS A 74 -2.17 30.17 -0.56
CA LYS A 74 -2.38 31.28 0.38
C LYS A 74 -3.76 31.88 0.16
N TRP A 75 -4.78 31.30 0.77
CA TRP A 75 -6.00 32.04 1.10
C TRP A 75 -5.87 32.53 2.54
N PHE A 76 -5.18 33.66 2.73
CA PHE A 76 -5.46 34.77 3.65
C PHE A 76 -4.48 35.91 3.35
#